data_AF-A0A7H8UZB4-F1
#
_entry.id   AF-A0A7H8UZB4-F1
#
_cell.length_a   1.000
_cell.length_b   1.000
_cell.length_c   1.000
_cell.angle_alpha   90.00
_cell.angle_beta   90.00
_cell.angle_gamma   90.00
#
_symmetry.space_group_name_H-M   'P 1'
#
loop_
_entity.id
_entity.type
_entity.pdbx_description
1 polymer ?
#
loop_
_entity_poly.entity_id
_entity_poly.type
_entity_poly.pdbx_seq_one_letter_code
_entity_poly.pdbx_strand_id
1 'polypeptide(L)'
;MKKLNLTQKKKIWLFALAFIALILLAIVINIQLNQPEDMHAEYVRLWKTTWHEENKDWLYPLKNICLVILVVLAGSGLMIAFSKSERWK
;
A
#
# COMPACT_ATOMS: atom_id res chain seq x y z
N MET A 1 10.67 -17.48 27.18
CA MET A 1 11.22 -16.58 26.14
C MET A 1 12.55 -17.13 25.65
N LYS A 2 12.72 -17.36 24.34
CA LYS A 2 13.98 -17.87 23.76
C LYS A 2 15.07 -16.80 23.96
N LYS A 3 16.14 -17.14 24.68
CA LYS A 3 17.29 -16.24 24.89
C LYS A 3 18.06 -16.12 23.56
N LEU A 4 17.91 -14.99 22.87
CA LEU A 4 18.68 -14.68 21.67
C LEU A 4 20.15 -14.47 22.04
N ASN A 5 20.97 -15.50 21.82
CA ASN A 5 22.39 -15.47 22.12
C ASN A 5 23.14 -14.74 20.98
N LEU A 6 23.00 -13.42 20.96
CA LEU A 6 23.60 -12.56 19.93
C LEU A 6 25.09 -12.34 20.23
N THR A 7 25.92 -12.48 19.20
CA THR A 7 27.35 -12.18 19.29
C THR A 7 27.55 -10.67 19.51
N GLN A 8 28.67 -10.28 20.16
CA GLN A 8 28.93 -8.88 20.50
C GLN A 8 28.89 -7.94 19.28
N LYS A 9 29.38 -8.40 18.13
CA LYS A 9 29.30 -7.67 16.85
C LYS A 9 27.85 -7.37 16.43
N LYS A 10 26.94 -8.34 16.57
CA LYS A 10 25.51 -8.17 16.24
C LYS A 10 24.82 -7.20 17.20
N LYS A 11 25.20 -7.20 18.48
CA LYS A 11 24.66 -6.24 19.46
C LYS A 11 25.02 -4.80 19.10
N ILE A 12 26.29 -4.54 18.76
CA ILE A 12 26.75 -3.21 18.34
C ILE A 12 26.00 -2.75 17.08
N TRP A 13 25.83 -3.64 16.11
CA TRP A 13 25.05 -3.35 14.89
C TRP A 13 23.59 -3.01 15.18
N LEU A 14 22.96 -3.72 16.11
CA LEU A 14 21.59 -3.43 16.55
C LEU A 14 21.49 -2.08 17.26
N PHE A 15 22.48 -1.71 18.08
CA PHE A 15 22.53 -0.38 18.70
C PHE A 15 22.68 0.72 17.65
N ALA A 16 23.54 0.53 16.64
CA ALA A 16 23.68 1.48 15.55
C ALA A 16 22.37 1.64 14.75
N LEU A 17 21.71 0.52 14.43
CA LEU A 17 20.42 0.52 13.75
C LEU A 17 19.34 1.23 14.58
N ALA A 18 19.28 0.96 15.88
CA ALA A 18 18.35 1.61 16.80
C ALA A 18 18.60 3.11 16.90
N PHE A 19 19.87 3.54 16.90
CA PHE A 19 20.23 4.95 16.92
C PHE A 19 19.82 5.67 15.62
N ILE A 20 20.06 5.04 14.46
CA ILE A 20 19.58 5.55 13.17
C ILE A 20 18.05 5.68 13.17
N ALA A 21 17.34 4.66 13.67
CA ALA A 21 15.88 4.70 13.77
C ALA A 21 15.39 5.84 14.68
N LEU A 22 16.07 6.12 15.80
CA LEU A 22 15.76 7.24 16.67
C LEU A 22 15.98 8.59 15.99
N ILE A 23 17.07 8.75 15.24
CA ILE A 23 17.34 9.99 14.47
C ILE A 23 16.24 10.21 13.43
N LEU A 24 15.88 9.17 12.67
CA LEU A 24 14.80 9.26 11.68
C LEU A 24 13.46 9.63 12.34
N LEU A 25 13.16 9.04 13.50
CA LEU A 25 11.95 9.37 14.25
C LEU A 25 11.95 10.85 14.68
N ALA A 26 13.08 11.36 15.18
CA ALA A 26 13.20 12.76 15.55
C ALA A 26 13.00 13.70 14.35
N ILE A 27 13.55 13.34 13.18
CA ILE A 27 13.35 14.09 11.93
C ILE A 27 11.87 14.10 11.55
N VAL A 28 11.18 12.95 11.59
CA VAL A 28 9.75 12.86 11.27
C VAL A 28 8.92 13.72 12.24
N ILE A 29 9.20 13.64 13.54
CA ILE A 29 8.51 14.47 14.56
C ILE A 29 8.74 15.95 14.28
N ASN A 30 9.97 16.36 13.96
CA ASN A 30 10.30 17.74 13.63
C ASN A 30 9.56 18.24 12.38
N ILE A 31 9.47 17.39 11.34
CA ILE A 31 8.70 17.71 10.13
C ILE A 31 7.24 17.90 10.51
N GLN A 32 6.62 16.96 11.24
CA GLN A 32 5.21 17.02 11.60
C GLN A 32 4.87 18.22 12.50
N LEU A 33 5.73 18.56 13.47
CA LEU A 33 5.53 19.70 14.37
C LEU A 33 5.72 21.05 13.67
N ASN A 34 6.55 21.11 12.63
CA ASN A 34 6.84 22.33 11.88
C ASN A 34 6.09 22.38 10.53
N GLN A 35 5.18 21.43 10.27
CA GLN A 35 4.36 21.41 9.07
C GLN A 35 3.12 22.27 9.32
N PRO A 36 2.83 23.27 8.47
CA PRO A 36 1.58 23.99 8.56
C PRO A 36 0.41 23.04 8.26
N GLU A 37 -0.64 23.09 9.08
CA GLU A 37 -1.80 22.17 9.02
C GLU A 37 -2.45 22.12 7.63
N ASP A 38 -2.46 23.25 6.92
CA ASP A 38 -3.06 23.36 5.59
C ASP A 38 -2.17 22.85 4.44
N MET A 39 -0.86 22.69 4.66
CA MET A 39 0.07 22.25 3.60
C MET A 39 -0.17 20.79 3.22
N HIS A 40 -0.52 19.93 4.18
CA HIS A 40 -0.67 18.52 3.91
C HIS A 40 -1.91 18.24 3.04
N ALA A 41 -3.03 18.91 3.31
CA ALA A 41 -4.25 18.73 2.54
C ALA A 41 -4.09 19.28 1.12
N GLU A 42 -3.51 20.49 0.98
CA GLU A 42 -3.24 21.12 -0.32
C GLU A 42 -2.23 20.29 -1.14
N TYR A 43 -1.13 19.84 -0.52
CA TYR A 43 -0.12 19.00 -1.16
C TYR A 43 -0.68 17.64 -1.58
N VAL A 44 -1.42 16.95 -0.72
CA VAL A 44 -2.03 15.65 -1.07
C VAL A 44 -3.05 15.82 -2.19
N ARG A 45 -3.82 16.91 -2.18
CA ARG A 45 -4.78 17.22 -3.24
C ARG A 45 -4.07 17.52 -4.56
N LEU A 46 -3.02 18.35 -4.55
CA LEU A 46 -2.19 18.66 -5.71
C LEU A 46 -1.50 17.41 -6.24
N TRP A 47 -0.85 16.63 -5.39
CA TRP A 47 -0.22 15.38 -5.76
C TRP A 47 -1.24 14.42 -6.40
N LYS A 48 -2.41 14.23 -5.79
CA LYS A 48 -3.44 13.33 -6.31
C LYS A 48 -4.00 13.80 -7.65
N THR A 49 -4.18 15.10 -7.84
CA THR A 49 -4.69 15.67 -9.10
C THR A 49 -3.64 15.60 -10.20
N THR A 50 -2.44 16.14 -9.97
CA THR A 50 -1.31 16.09 -10.91
C THR A 50 -0.95 14.66 -11.28
N TRP A 51 -0.81 13.76 -10.30
CA TRP A 51 -0.49 12.37 -10.56
C TRP A 51 -1.60 11.69 -11.38
N HIS A 52 -2.87 11.92 -11.05
CA HIS A 52 -3.96 11.33 -11.82
C HIS A 52 -3.98 11.84 -13.27
N GLU A 53 -3.68 13.12 -13.49
CA GLU A 53 -3.64 13.73 -14.81
C GLU A 53 -2.49 13.19 -15.67
N GLU A 54 -1.28 13.08 -15.12
CA GLU A 54 -0.12 12.50 -15.81
C GLU A 54 -0.33 11.01 -16.16
N ASN A 55 -1.02 10.28 -15.29
CA ASN A 55 -1.17 8.83 -15.41
C ASN A 55 -2.47 8.41 -16.08
N LYS A 56 -3.32 9.36 -16.48
CA LYS A 56 -4.67 9.08 -17.00
C LYS A 56 -4.66 8.12 -18.20
N ASP A 57 -3.67 8.28 -19.09
CA ASP A 57 -3.65 7.59 -20.38
C ASP A 57 -3.44 6.08 -20.24
N TRP A 58 -2.75 5.63 -19.18
CA TRP A 58 -2.63 4.20 -18.86
C TRP A 58 -3.62 3.75 -17.78
N LEU A 59 -4.02 4.65 -16.88
CA LEU A 59 -4.93 4.33 -15.78
C LEU A 59 -6.34 3.98 -16.28
N TYR A 60 -6.84 4.69 -17.31
CA TYR A 60 -8.17 4.40 -17.89
C TYR A 60 -8.23 3.03 -18.57
N PRO A 61 -7.30 2.66 -19.48
CA PRO A 61 -7.24 1.31 -20.03
C PRO A 61 -7.14 0.23 -18.95
N LEU A 62 -6.29 0.43 -17.94
CA LEU A 62 -6.11 -0.54 -16.85
C LEU A 62 -7.40 -0.75 -16.05
N LYS A 63 -8.10 0.35 -15.72
CA LYS A 63 -9.40 0.28 -15.04
C LYS A 63 -10.40 -0.54 -15.86
N ASN A 64 -10.42 -0.35 -17.18
CA ASN A 64 -11.33 -1.07 -18.06
C ASN A 64 -10.99 -2.57 -18.13
N ILE A 65 -9.70 -2.91 -18.20
CA ILE A 65 -9.23 -4.31 -18.15
C ILE A 65 -9.65 -4.98 -16.84
N CYS A 66 -9.47 -4.31 -15.69
CA CYS A 66 -9.90 -4.84 -14.40
C CYS A 66 -11.42 -5.09 -14.35
N LEU A 67 -12.23 -4.17 -14.88
CA LEU A 67 -13.68 -4.34 -14.95
C LEU A 67 -14.07 -5.53 -15.82
N VAL A 68 -13.42 -5.71 -16.97
CA VAL A 68 -13.67 -6.86 -17.86
C VAL A 68 -13.32 -8.17 -17.16
N ILE A 69 -12.17 -8.23 -16.48
CA ILE A 69 -11.76 -9.42 -15.72
C ILE A 69 -12.78 -9.75 -14.63
N LEU A 70 -13.28 -8.75 -13.89
CA LEU A 70 -14.30 -8.94 -12.86
C LEU A 70 -15.61 -9.47 -13.43
N VAL A 71 -16.06 -8.95 -14.57
CA VAL A 71 -17.27 -9.42 -15.26
C VAL A 71 -17.09 -10.87 -15.73
N VAL A 72 -15.93 -11.22 -16.29
CA VAL A 72 -15.62 -12.59 -16.71
C VAL A 72 -15.59 -13.55 -15.53
N LEU A 73 -14.98 -13.17 -14.41
CA LEU A 73 -14.96 -13.97 -13.19
C LEU A 73 -16.36 -14.16 -12.60
N ALA A 74 -17.15 -13.09 -12.51
CA ALA A 74 -18.52 -13.16 -12.01
C ALA A 74 -19.42 -14.02 -12.92
N GLY A 75 -19.32 -13.86 -14.25
CA GLY A 75 -20.04 -14.67 -15.22
C GLY A 75 -19.63 -16.15 -15.18
N SER A 76 -18.34 -16.43 -15.04
CA SER A 76 -17.82 -17.80 -14.91
C SER A 76 -18.28 -18.46 -13.61
N GLY A 77 -18.23 -17.74 -12.49
CA GLY A 77 -18.74 -18.20 -11.20
C GLY A 77 -20.25 -18.46 -11.22
N LEU A 78 -21.01 -17.59 -11.91
CA LEU A 78 -22.45 -17.75 -12.10
C LEU A 78 -22.78 -19.00 -12.94
N MET A 79 -22.06 -19.24 -14.03
CA MET A 79 -22.24 -20.44 -14.85
C MET A 79 -21.90 -21.73 -14.08
N ILE A 80 -20.86 -21.72 -13.25
CA ILE A 80 -20.51 -22.86 -12.38
C ILE A 80 -21.63 -23.11 -11.36
N ALA A 81 -22.19 -22.05 -10.76
CA ALA A 81 -23.30 -22.16 -9.81
C ALA A 81 -24.58 -22.71 -10.48
N PHE A 82 -24.92 -22.24 -11.68
CA PHE A 82 -26.07 -22.74 -12.44
C PHE A 82 -25.88 -24.18 -12.91
N SER A 83 -24.71 -24.54 -13.43
CA SER A 83 -24.39 -25.91 -13.84
C SER A 83 -24.47 -26.89 -12.65
N LYS A 84 -24.05 -26.45 -11.46
CA LYS A 84 -24.24 -27.26 -10.25
C LYS A 84 -25.72 -27.39 -9.90
N SER A 85 -26.53 -26.35 -10.05
CA SER A 85 -27.97 -26.39 -9.73
C SER A 85 -28.79 -27.32 -10.65
N GLU A 86 -28.42 -27.45 -11.93
CA GLU A 86 -29.08 -28.38 -12.87
C GLU A 86 -28.71 -29.84 -12.59
N ARG A 87 -27.52 -30.09 -12.04
CA ARG A 87 -27.05 -31.45 -11.73
C ARG A 87 -27.75 -32.09 -10.51
N TRP A 88 -28.57 -31.32 -9.79
CA TRP A 88 -29.38 -31.77 -8.65
C TRP A 88 -30.90 -31.71 -8.91
N LYS A 89 -31.32 -31.44 -10.15
CA LYS A 89 -32.69 -31.70 -10.64
C LYS A 89 -32.74 -33.07 -11.30
#